data_AF-A0A838EGH3-F1
#
_entry.id   AF-A0A838EGH3-F1
#
_cell.length_a   1.000
_cell.length_b   1.000
_cell.length_c   1.000
_cell.angle_alpha   90.00
_cell.angle_beta   90.00
_cell.angle_gamma   90.00
#
_symmetry.space_group_name_H-M   'P 1'
#
loop_
_entity.id
_entity.type
_entity.pdbx_description
1 polymer ?
#
loop_
_entity_poly.entity_id
_entity_poly.type
_entity_poly.pdbx_seq_one_letter_code
_entity_poly.pdbx_strand_id
1 'polypeptide(L)'
;MQRRNALLPRGSKNMHPSRRILLISGIILTLLFAAFLEVRSTVFAENVTAAPATTAVTTYHNDNLRTGQDTHETMLTTSNVNSSQFGKRVTYPVDGQVYAQPLYLSNVSLHGTTHNVVYVATKSDSVYAFDADQTATIALL
;
A
#
# COMPACT_ATOMS: atom_id res chain seq x y z
N MET A 1 -27.81 -63.01 -58.28
CA MET A 1 -27.40 -63.66 -57.01
C MET A 1 -26.76 -62.63 -56.09
N GLN A 2 -27.25 -62.59 -54.85
CA GLN A 2 -27.25 -61.51 -53.86
C GLN A 2 -25.85 -61.13 -53.31
N ARG A 3 -25.42 -59.86 -53.44
CA ARG A 3 -24.29 -59.31 -52.66
C ARG A 3 -24.80 -58.73 -51.35
N ARG A 4 -24.58 -59.43 -50.24
CA ARG A 4 -24.89 -58.98 -48.88
C ARG A 4 -23.70 -58.15 -48.37
N ASN A 5 -23.82 -56.82 -48.40
CA ASN A 5 -22.90 -55.94 -47.66
C ASN A 5 -23.40 -55.83 -46.22
N ALA A 6 -22.82 -56.62 -45.33
CA ALA A 6 -23.08 -56.57 -43.90
C ALA A 6 -22.50 -55.27 -43.30
N LEU A 7 -23.34 -54.47 -42.64
CA LEU A 7 -22.93 -53.35 -41.79
C LEU A 7 -22.23 -53.92 -40.55
N LEU A 8 -20.93 -53.63 -40.37
CA LEU A 8 -20.22 -53.95 -39.13
C LEU A 8 -20.76 -53.05 -37.99
N PRO A 9 -21.02 -53.59 -36.78
CA PRO A 9 -21.54 -52.80 -35.68
C PRO A 9 -20.48 -51.82 -35.15
N ARG A 10 -20.88 -50.55 -35.01
CA ARG A 10 -20.05 -49.47 -34.46
C ARG A 10 -19.75 -49.79 -33.00
N GLY A 11 -18.53 -50.25 -32.71
CA GLY A 11 -18.10 -50.63 -31.36
C GLY A 11 -18.33 -49.49 -30.37
N SER A 12 -19.16 -49.75 -29.34
CA SER A 12 -19.28 -48.87 -28.18
C SER A 12 -17.92 -48.79 -27.51
N LYS A 13 -17.24 -47.65 -27.66
CA LYS A 13 -16.00 -47.38 -26.94
C LYS A 13 -16.37 -47.07 -25.50
N ASN A 14 -16.69 -48.12 -24.74
CA ASN A 14 -16.84 -48.05 -23.30
C ASN A 14 -15.54 -47.46 -22.75
N MET A 15 -15.62 -46.21 -22.29
CA MET A 15 -14.46 -45.48 -21.83
C MET A 15 -13.90 -46.22 -20.61
N HIS A 16 -12.66 -46.70 -20.71
CA HIS A 16 -11.99 -47.44 -19.65
C HIS A 16 -12.07 -46.60 -18.35
N PRO A 17 -12.50 -47.15 -17.20
CA PRO A 17 -12.69 -46.42 -15.93
C PRO A 17 -11.57 -45.44 -15.58
N SER A 18 -10.32 -45.77 -15.91
CA SER A 18 -9.14 -44.94 -15.72
C SER A 18 -9.21 -43.59 -16.47
N ARG A 19 -9.84 -43.55 -17.65
CA ARG A 19 -10.02 -42.33 -18.45
C ARG A 19 -11.15 -41.46 -17.93
N ARG A 20 -12.13 -42.04 -17.22
CA ARG A 20 -13.23 -41.29 -16.59
C ARG A 20 -12.78 -40.66 -15.27
N ILE A 21 -11.97 -41.37 -14.50
CA ILE A 21 -11.36 -40.88 -13.24
C ILE A 21 -10.40 -39.71 -13.50
N LEU A 22 -9.59 -39.79 -14.55
CA LEU A 22 -8.65 -38.72 -14.92
C LEU A 22 -9.37 -37.42 -15.33
N LEU A 23 -10.50 -37.52 -16.03
CA LEU A 23 -11.31 -36.36 -16.43
C LEU A 23 -12.03 -35.71 -15.24
N ILE A 24 -12.54 -36.51 -14.29
CA ILE A 24 -13.24 -36.01 -13.09
C ILE A 24 -12.24 -35.34 -12.12
N SER A 25 -11.04 -35.89 -11.96
CA SER A 25 -9.99 -35.32 -11.11
C SER A 25 -9.47 -33.97 -11.63
N GLY A 26 -9.32 -33.82 -12.95
CA GLY A 26 -8.93 -32.54 -13.56
C GLY A 26 -9.94 -31.42 -13.30
N ILE A 27 -11.24 -31.73 -13.42
CA ILE A 27 -12.32 -30.75 -13.19
C ILE A 27 -12.41 -30.36 -11.71
N ILE A 28 -12.32 -31.33 -10.78
CA ILE A 28 -12.36 -31.05 -9.33
C ILE A 28 -11.13 -30.24 -8.89
N LEU A 29 -9.94 -30.51 -9.45
CA LEU A 29 -8.74 -29.75 -9.14
C LEU A 29 -8.80 -28.31 -9.67
N THR A 30 -9.38 -28.09 -10.86
CA THR A 30 -9.61 -26.74 -11.39
C THR A 30 -10.67 -25.96 -10.62
N LEU A 31 -11.72 -26.63 -10.11
CA LEU A 31 -12.76 -26.00 -9.29
C LEU A 31 -12.25 -25.65 -7.89
N LEU A 32 -11.36 -26.47 -7.31
CA LEU A 32 -10.68 -26.17 -6.04
C LEU A 32 -9.67 -25.02 -6.16
N PHE A 33 -9.03 -24.85 -7.31
CA PHE A 33 -8.13 -23.72 -7.56
C PHE A 33 -8.91 -22.40 -7.78
N ALA A 34 -10.05 -22.45 -8.47
CA ALA A 34 -10.91 -21.28 -8.71
C ALA A 34 -11.60 -20.76 -7.43
N ALA A 35 -11.85 -21.62 -6.44
CA ALA A 35 -12.46 -21.23 -5.17
C ALA A 35 -11.49 -20.55 -4.18
N PHE A 36 -10.17 -20.57 -4.44
CA PHE A 36 -9.16 -20.04 -3.52
C PHE A 36 -8.57 -18.70 -3.95
N LEU A 37 -9.06 -18.08 -5.03
CA LEU A 37 -8.51 -16.81 -5.54
C LEU A 37 -9.58 -15.72 -5.67
N GLU A 38 -10.21 -15.36 -4.56
CA GLU A 38 -10.74 -14.01 -4.36
C GLU A 38 -10.21 -13.46 -3.03
N VAL A 39 -8.96 -12.97 -3.04
CA VAL A 39 -8.58 -11.92 -2.10
C VAL A 39 -9.26 -10.65 -2.61
N ARG A 40 -10.45 -10.37 -2.08
CA ARG A 40 -11.06 -9.06 -2.24
C ARG A 40 -10.23 -8.09 -1.42
N SER A 41 -9.40 -7.29 -2.09
CA SER A 41 -8.72 -6.16 -1.45
C SER A 41 -9.79 -5.17 -1.00
N THR A 42 -10.23 -5.28 0.25
CA THR A 42 -10.94 -4.19 0.91
C THR A 42 -9.90 -3.11 1.16
N VAL A 43 -9.73 -2.21 0.21
CA VAL A 43 -9.05 -0.95 0.44
C VAL A 43 -9.96 -0.20 1.42
N PHE A 44 -9.62 -0.21 2.71
CA PHE A 44 -10.13 0.80 3.61
C PHE A 44 -9.53 2.12 3.10
N ALA A 45 -10.34 2.91 2.40
CA ALA A 45 -10.06 4.32 2.25
C ALA A 45 -10.15 4.90 3.67
N GLU A 46 -9.03 4.89 4.39
CA GLU A 46 -8.90 5.78 5.52
C GLU A 46 -9.07 7.17 4.94
N ASN A 47 -10.13 7.85 5.35
CA ASN A 47 -10.20 9.29 5.19
C ASN A 47 -9.00 9.82 6.00
N VAL A 48 -7.86 9.99 5.33
CA VAL A 48 -6.70 10.73 5.85
C VAL A 48 -7.18 12.16 5.92
N THR A 49 -7.91 12.43 6.98
CA THR A 49 -8.23 13.76 7.43
C THR A 49 -6.91 14.31 7.88
N ALA A 50 -6.61 15.53 7.45
CA ALA A 50 -5.45 16.30 7.89
C ALA A 50 -5.34 16.07 9.36
N ALA A 51 -4.12 15.81 9.78
CA ALA A 51 -3.75 16.07 11.14
C ALA A 51 -4.37 17.43 11.53
N PRO A 52 -5.29 17.49 12.51
CA PRO A 52 -6.04 18.70 12.81
C PRO A 52 -5.08 19.88 12.99
N ALA A 53 -5.55 21.12 12.84
CA ALA A 53 -4.72 22.33 13.00
C ALA A 53 -3.91 22.36 14.33
N THR A 54 -4.19 21.48 15.28
CA THR A 54 -3.45 21.19 16.50
C THR A 54 -2.13 20.43 16.32
N THR A 55 -1.83 19.87 15.15
CA THR A 55 -0.62 19.07 14.85
C THR A 55 0.24 19.68 13.74
N ALA A 56 -0.20 20.79 13.14
CA ALA A 56 0.59 21.50 12.14
C ALA A 56 1.79 22.19 12.81
N VAL A 57 2.96 22.12 12.16
CA VAL A 57 4.18 22.81 12.57
C VAL A 57 4.48 23.87 11.51
N THR A 58 3.88 25.04 11.66
CA THR A 58 3.91 26.11 10.64
C THR A 58 4.92 27.21 10.91
N THR A 59 5.59 27.15 12.06
CA THR A 59 6.63 28.11 12.48
C THR A 59 7.76 27.38 13.19
N TYR A 60 8.91 28.03 13.25
CA TYR A 60 10.01 27.59 14.09
C TYR A 60 9.55 27.53 15.55
N HIS A 61 9.80 26.41 16.22
CA HIS A 61 9.39 26.13 17.60
C HIS A 61 7.87 26.10 17.84
N ASN A 62 7.09 25.61 16.87
CA ASN A 62 5.67 25.23 16.94
C ASN A 62 4.66 26.36 17.19
N ASP A 63 5.05 27.45 17.85
CA ASP A 63 4.18 28.56 18.21
C ASP A 63 4.87 29.93 18.07
N ASN A 64 4.11 31.02 18.10
CA ASN A 64 4.62 32.38 17.92
C ASN A 64 5.54 32.85 19.06
N LEU A 65 5.38 32.30 20.26
CA LEU A 65 6.25 32.55 21.41
C LEU A 65 7.51 31.66 21.35
N ARG A 66 7.60 30.74 20.38
CA ARG A 66 8.72 29.85 20.11
C ARG A 66 9.09 28.98 21.30
N THR A 67 8.08 28.45 21.99
CA THR A 67 8.31 27.67 23.20
C THR A 67 8.85 26.26 22.91
N GLY A 68 8.63 25.73 21.71
CA GLY A 68 9.23 24.47 21.24
C GLY A 68 8.56 23.20 21.74
N GLN A 69 7.40 23.32 22.39
CA GLN A 69 6.62 22.21 22.91
C GLN A 69 5.48 21.88 21.95
N ASP A 70 5.11 20.60 21.86
CA ASP A 70 3.89 20.14 21.19
C ASP A 70 2.89 19.69 22.25
N THR A 71 2.03 20.62 22.68
CA THR A 71 1.05 20.37 23.74
C THR A 71 -0.14 19.53 23.28
N HIS A 72 -0.20 19.17 21.99
CA HIS A 72 -1.29 18.36 21.42
C HIS A 72 -0.83 16.93 21.06
N GLU A 73 0.42 16.56 21.34
CA GLU A 73 0.93 15.20 21.15
C GLU A 73 0.19 14.21 22.06
N THR A 74 -0.36 13.16 21.47
CA THR A 74 -1.19 12.14 22.18
C THR A 74 -0.86 10.71 21.79
N MET A 75 -0.01 10.51 20.78
CA MET A 75 0.33 9.23 20.20
C MET A 75 1.62 8.67 20.80
N LEU A 76 2.66 9.50 20.89
CA LEU A 76 3.95 9.14 21.45
C LEU A 76 3.95 9.39 22.96
N THR A 77 4.43 8.39 23.69
CA THR A 77 4.56 8.42 25.15
C THR A 77 5.92 7.90 25.55
N THR A 78 6.34 8.20 26.78
CA THR A 78 7.62 7.68 27.31
C THR A 78 7.67 6.16 27.39
N SER A 79 6.51 5.45 27.40
CA SER A 79 6.48 4.00 27.41
C SER A 79 6.59 3.37 26.00
N ASN A 80 6.09 4.05 24.96
CA ASN A 80 6.08 3.50 23.60
C ASN A 80 7.22 4.00 22.70
N VAL A 81 7.96 5.04 23.10
CA VAL A 81 9.22 5.44 22.46
C VAL A 81 10.36 4.54 22.94
N ASN A 82 10.38 3.32 22.42
CA ASN A 82 11.42 2.33 22.67
C ASN A 82 11.80 1.58 21.38
N SER A 83 12.95 0.89 21.37
CA SER A 83 13.49 0.22 20.18
C SER A 83 12.60 -0.86 19.55
N SER A 84 11.59 -1.36 20.26
CA SER A 84 10.67 -2.37 19.74
C SER A 84 9.45 -1.78 19.03
N GLN A 85 9.11 -0.51 19.31
CA GLN A 85 7.88 0.13 18.83
C GLN A 85 8.14 1.43 18.06
N PHE A 86 9.28 2.07 18.29
CA PHE A 86 9.67 3.31 17.63
C PHE A 86 10.93 3.12 16.81
N GLY A 87 10.89 3.61 15.57
CA GLY A 87 11.99 3.45 14.63
C GLY A 87 11.84 4.36 13.41
N LYS A 88 12.90 4.39 12.62
CA LYS A 88 12.96 5.18 11.39
C LYS A 88 11.97 4.63 10.35
N ARG A 89 11.08 5.50 9.84
CA ARG A 89 10.13 5.15 8.76
C ARG A 89 10.75 5.30 7.37
N VAL A 90 11.33 6.46 7.07
CA VAL A 90 11.84 6.80 5.73
C VAL A 90 13.06 7.74 5.83
N THR A 91 13.79 7.90 4.73
CA THR A 91 14.86 8.89 4.59
C THR A 91 14.78 9.50 3.20
N TYR A 92 14.88 10.83 3.12
CA TYR A 92 14.90 11.57 1.86
C TYR A 92 16.27 12.19 1.63
N PRO A 93 16.87 12.01 0.45
CA PRO A 93 18.08 12.74 0.09
C PRO A 93 17.73 14.21 -0.18
N VAL A 94 18.66 15.10 0.20
CA VAL A 94 18.61 16.54 -0.10
C VAL A 94 20.00 16.99 -0.55
N ASP A 95 20.07 18.12 -1.25
CA ASP A 95 21.29 18.65 -1.89
C ASP A 95 22.24 19.42 -0.95
N GLY A 96 21.89 19.55 0.33
CA GLY A 96 22.64 20.37 1.27
C GLY A 96 22.29 20.08 2.72
N GLN A 97 23.03 20.71 3.62
CA GLN A 97 22.78 20.60 5.06
C GLN A 97 21.43 21.26 5.42
N VAL A 98 20.65 20.60 6.25
CA VAL A 98 19.37 21.10 6.78
C VAL A 98 19.64 21.73 8.15
N TYR A 99 19.72 23.07 8.18
CA TYR A 99 19.86 23.83 9.44
C TYR A 99 18.51 24.34 9.97
N ALA A 100 17.53 24.50 9.08
CA ALA A 100 16.19 24.93 9.44
C ALA A 100 15.40 23.77 10.08
N GLN A 101 14.47 24.10 10.97
CA GLN A 101 13.46 23.15 11.43
C GLN A 101 12.53 22.81 10.26
N PRO A 102 12.36 21.52 9.90
CA PRO A 102 11.33 21.12 8.95
C PRO A 102 9.95 21.55 9.43
N LEU A 103 9.13 22.06 8.51
CA LEU A 103 7.76 22.48 8.80
C LEU A 103 6.79 21.42 8.30
N TYR A 104 5.69 21.21 9.02
CA TYR A 104 4.68 20.21 8.69
C TYR A 104 3.32 20.86 8.51
N LEU A 105 2.64 20.52 7.41
CA LEU A 105 1.26 20.91 7.18
C LEU A 105 0.48 19.72 6.64
N SER A 106 -0.70 19.51 7.20
CA SER A 106 -1.61 18.44 6.87
C SER A 106 -2.69 18.89 5.87
N ASN A 107 -3.30 17.94 5.17
CA ASN A 107 -4.30 18.17 4.11
C ASN A 107 -3.93 19.24 3.07
N VAL A 108 -2.69 19.22 2.60
CA VAL A 108 -2.33 20.05 1.46
C VAL A 108 -2.90 19.39 0.20
N SER A 109 -3.75 20.11 -0.53
CA SER A 109 -4.23 19.67 -1.84
C SER A 109 -3.15 19.91 -2.88
N LEU A 110 -2.59 18.82 -3.44
CA LEU A 110 -1.59 18.83 -4.49
C LEU A 110 -2.12 17.99 -5.66
N HIS A 111 -2.26 18.60 -6.83
CA HIS A 111 -2.72 17.94 -8.06
C HIS A 111 -4.07 17.18 -7.92
N GLY A 112 -4.96 17.64 -7.05
CA GLY A 112 -6.28 17.04 -6.83
C GLY A 112 -6.30 15.89 -5.82
N THR A 113 -5.16 15.55 -5.22
CA THR A 113 -5.05 14.62 -4.08
C THR A 113 -4.57 15.35 -2.83
N THR A 114 -4.96 14.83 -1.68
CA THR A 114 -4.64 15.44 -0.38
C THR A 114 -3.44 14.73 0.23
N HIS A 115 -2.46 15.50 0.68
CA HIS A 115 -1.22 14.99 1.26
C HIS A 115 -0.92 15.68 2.60
N ASN A 116 -0.26 14.95 3.49
CA ASN A 116 0.45 15.53 4.61
C ASN A 116 1.88 15.85 4.16
N VAL A 117 2.34 17.08 4.33
CA VAL A 117 3.56 17.57 3.68
C VAL A 117 4.56 18.08 4.72
N VAL A 118 5.80 17.62 4.61
CA VAL A 118 6.96 18.17 5.32
C VAL A 118 7.76 19.04 4.35
N TYR A 119 7.95 20.30 4.71
CA TYR A 119 8.78 21.25 3.98
C TYR A 119 10.18 21.32 4.59
N VAL A 120 11.21 21.20 3.77
CA VAL A 120 12.62 21.18 4.19
C VAL A 120 13.42 22.17 3.36
N ALA A 121 14.10 23.10 4.03
CA ALA A 121 15.03 24.04 3.39
C ALA A 121 16.49 23.65 3.65
N THR A 122 17.34 23.75 2.64
CA THR A 122 18.77 23.41 2.74
C THR A 122 19.65 24.66 2.67
N LYS A 123 20.92 24.50 3.05
CA LYS A 123 21.96 25.54 2.90
C LYS A 123 22.25 25.89 1.41
N SER A 124 21.71 25.13 0.46
CA SER A 124 21.86 25.38 -0.98
C SER A 124 20.73 26.28 -1.52
N ASP A 125 19.94 26.90 -0.65
CA ASP A 125 18.73 27.67 -0.96
C ASP A 125 17.63 26.86 -1.67
N SER A 126 17.71 25.53 -1.61
CA SER A 126 16.69 24.61 -2.09
C SER A 126 15.60 24.39 -1.05
N VAL A 127 14.34 24.28 -1.51
CA VAL A 127 13.19 23.90 -0.68
C VAL A 127 12.53 22.66 -1.26
N TYR A 128 12.35 21.65 -0.42
CA TYR A 128 11.71 20.39 -0.73
C TYR A 128 10.35 20.29 -0.05
N ALA A 129 9.41 19.62 -0.70
CA ALA A 129 8.14 19.18 -0.12
C ALA A 129 8.08 17.66 -0.20
N PHE A 130 8.08 16.99 0.95
CA PHE A 130 8.00 15.55 1.07
C PHE A 130 6.65 15.12 1.61
N ASP A 131 6.10 14.04 1.07
CA ASP A 131 4.90 13.41 1.62
C ASP A 131 5.24 12.69 2.94
N ALA A 132 4.57 13.07 4.03
CA ALA A 132 4.83 12.63 5.39
C ALA A 132 4.30 11.20 5.69
N ASP A 133 3.41 10.69 4.84
CA ASP A 133 2.75 9.40 5.06
C ASP A 133 3.50 8.23 4.42
N GLN A 134 4.48 8.53 3.57
CA GLN A 134 5.31 7.53 2.89
C GLN A 134 6.09 6.66 3.88
N THR A 135 6.02 5.35 3.65
CA THR A 135 6.73 4.31 4.43
C THR A 135 7.88 3.68 3.66
N ALA A 136 8.11 4.10 2.42
CA ALA A 136 9.21 3.69 1.59
C ALA A 136 9.73 4.90 0.81
N THR A 137 11.03 4.90 0.49
CA THR A 137 11.63 5.91 -0.39
C THR A 137 11.24 5.63 -1.83
N ILE A 138 9.96 5.82 -2.16
CA ILE A 138 9.50 5.78 -3.55
C ILE A 138 9.92 7.12 -4.16
N ALA A 139 10.82 7.08 -5.14
CA ALA A 139 11.01 8.23 -6.01
C ALA A 139 9.69 8.49 -6.74
N LEU A 140 9.05 9.61 -6.46
CA LEU A 140 8.01 10.13 -7.35
C LEU A 140 8.74 10.75 -8.53
N LEU A 141 9.13 9.88 -9.47
CA LEU A 141 9.31 10.05 -10.92
C LEU A 141 9.96 8.76 -11.47
#